data_AF-A0A7H4LQI7-F1
#
_entry.id   AF-A0A7H4LQI7-F1
#
_cell.length_a   1.000
_cell.length_b   1.000
_cell.length_c   1.000
_cell.angle_alpha   90.00
_cell.angle_beta   90.00
_cell.angle_gamma   90.00
#
_symmetry.space_group_name_H-M   'P 1'
#
loop_
_entity.id
_entity.type
_entity.pdbx_description
1 polymer ?
#
loop_
_entity_poly.entity_id
_entity_poly.type
_entity_poly.pdbx_seq_one_letter_code
_entity_poly.pdbx_strand_id
1 'polypeptide(L)'
;MEEVEMLFPLTSPIPTIPNWSIDGIISHAKFESAKPLDGRQLEQTKATLKAHADHLFRLKDYKVASKAYGVAIDVAPSATLYANRSLCKLLLDDGEGALSDALRCRMLRPNWVKACYRQAAAHMLLKEYKQACDALLDAQKLDPGNTEVERELRKARELMKAHGEADK
;
A
#
# COMPACT_ATOMS: atom_id res chain seq x y z
N MET A 1 17.75 -20.92 -31.71
CA MET A 1 18.66 -19.84 -31.23
C MET A 1 19.47 -19.30 -32.41
N GLU A 2 19.97 -20.17 -33.29
CA GLU A 2 20.60 -19.80 -34.57
C GLU A 2 19.77 -18.82 -35.42
N GLU A 3 18.44 -18.94 -35.44
CA GLU A 3 17.58 -18.08 -36.28
C GLU A 3 17.67 -16.59 -35.91
N VAL A 4 17.89 -16.29 -34.62
CA VAL A 4 18.00 -14.91 -34.11
C VAL A 4 19.41 -14.36 -34.35
N GLU A 5 20.43 -15.24 -34.35
CA GLU A 5 21.82 -14.85 -34.62
C GLU A 5 22.03 -14.40 -36.07
N MET A 6 21.26 -14.93 -37.02
CA MET A 6 21.29 -14.51 -38.42
C MET A 6 20.95 -13.02 -38.62
N LEU A 7 20.29 -12.38 -37.65
CA LEU A 7 19.93 -10.97 -37.70
C LEU A 7 21.07 -10.04 -37.25
N PHE A 8 22.07 -10.54 -36.52
CA PHE A 8 23.15 -9.71 -35.99
C PHE A 8 24.01 -9.05 -37.09
N PRO A 9 24.39 -9.74 -38.18
CA PRO A 9 25.06 -9.10 -39.31
C PRO A 9 24.22 -8.06 -40.05
N LEU A 10 22.88 -8.11 -39.89
CA LEU A 10 21.92 -7.19 -40.51
C LEU A 10 21.51 -6.04 -39.58
N THR A 11 22.03 -5.99 -38.36
CA THR A 11 21.72 -4.98 -37.35
C THR A 11 22.98 -4.29 -36.85
N SER A 12 22.86 -3.03 -36.47
CA SER A 12 23.98 -2.29 -35.88
C SER A 12 23.96 -2.44 -34.35
N PRO A 13 25.14 -2.59 -33.70
CA PRO A 13 25.22 -2.59 -32.25
C PRO A 13 24.66 -1.32 -31.62
N ILE A 14 23.91 -1.48 -30.53
CA ILE A 14 23.49 -0.34 -29.71
C ILE A 14 24.70 0.12 -28.88
N PRO A 15 25.10 1.40 -28.92
CA PRO A 15 26.33 1.88 -28.27
C PRO A 15 26.44 1.59 -26.76
N THR A 16 25.31 1.42 -26.07
CA THR A 16 25.28 1.14 -24.63
C THR A 16 25.48 -0.34 -24.30
N ILE A 17 25.42 -1.25 -25.28
CA ILE A 17 25.56 -2.70 -25.09
C ILE A 17 26.97 -3.13 -25.51
N PRO A 18 27.86 -3.51 -24.56
CA PRO A 18 29.27 -3.77 -24.86
C PRO A 18 29.52 -5.09 -25.60
N ASN A 19 28.56 -6.04 -25.56
CA ASN A 19 28.64 -7.31 -26.27
C ASN A 19 27.39 -7.50 -27.13
N TRP A 20 27.52 -7.30 -28.44
CA TRP A 20 26.45 -7.48 -29.40
C TRP A 20 26.33 -8.94 -29.85
N SER A 21 25.95 -9.79 -28.90
CA SER A 21 25.53 -11.18 -29.12
C SER A 21 24.24 -11.46 -28.34
N ILE A 22 23.59 -12.60 -28.58
CA ILE A 22 22.39 -12.99 -27.80
C ILE A 22 22.72 -13.02 -26.30
N ASP A 23 23.79 -13.71 -25.91
CA ASP A 23 24.24 -13.78 -24.52
C ASP A 23 24.67 -12.43 -23.97
N GLY A 24 25.29 -11.59 -24.79
CA GLY A 24 25.72 -10.24 -24.42
C GLY A 24 24.55 -9.31 -24.14
N ILE A 25 23.53 -9.29 -25.00
CA ILE A 25 22.29 -8.52 -24.81
C ILE A 25 21.52 -9.05 -23.61
N ILE A 26 21.38 -10.37 -23.46
CA ILE A 26 20.70 -10.98 -22.30
C ILE A 26 21.44 -10.61 -21.01
N SER A 27 22.77 -10.69 -21.01
CA SER A 27 23.58 -10.34 -19.84
C SER A 27 23.50 -8.86 -19.52
N HIS A 28 23.53 -7.98 -20.52
CA HIS A 28 23.39 -6.54 -20.35
C HIS A 28 21.99 -6.17 -19.84
N ALA A 29 20.92 -6.73 -20.41
CA ALA A 29 19.56 -6.51 -19.94
C ALA A 29 19.37 -6.97 -18.49
N LYS A 30 19.91 -8.14 -18.12
CA LYS A 30 19.93 -8.62 -16.74
C LYS A 30 20.70 -7.66 -15.82
N PHE A 31 21.87 -7.19 -16.24
CA PHE A 31 22.70 -6.25 -15.47
C PHE A 31 22.00 -4.90 -15.27
N GLU A 32 21.44 -4.30 -16.32
CA GLU A 32 20.67 -3.05 -16.23
C GLU A 32 19.43 -3.21 -15.34
N SER A 33 18.72 -4.35 -15.44
CA SER A 33 17.58 -4.65 -14.56
C SER A 33 17.98 -4.91 -13.10
N ALA A 34 19.23 -5.29 -12.85
CA ALA A 34 19.78 -5.55 -11.53
C ALA A 34 20.42 -4.30 -10.89
N LYS A 35 20.61 -3.21 -11.65
CA LYS A 35 21.10 -1.95 -11.06
C LYS A 35 20.05 -1.41 -10.09
N PRO A 36 20.44 -1.06 -8.86
CA PRO A 36 19.53 -0.40 -7.94
C PRO A 36 19.10 0.94 -8.54
N LEU A 37 17.78 1.18 -8.56
CA LEU A 37 17.23 2.48 -8.90
C LEU A 37 17.87 3.54 -7.99
N ASP A 38 18.32 4.64 -8.60
CA ASP A 38 18.72 5.81 -7.81
C ASP A 38 17.52 6.27 -6.95
N GLY A 39 17.79 6.78 -5.74
CA GLY A 39 16.76 7.18 -4.80
C GLY A 39 15.76 8.17 -5.40
N ARG A 40 16.21 9.05 -6.30
CA ARG A 40 15.34 9.97 -7.04
C ARG A 40 14.40 9.24 -8.01
N GLN A 41 14.91 8.27 -8.75
CA GLN A 41 14.12 7.46 -9.69
C GLN A 41 13.12 6.58 -8.96
N LEU A 42 13.52 6.03 -7.81
CA LEU A 42 12.64 5.24 -6.95
C LEU A 42 11.46 6.07 -6.44
N GLU A 43 11.72 7.27 -5.94
CA GLU A 43 10.68 8.19 -5.46
C GLU A 43 9.73 8.63 -6.59
N GLN A 44 10.25 8.92 -7.78
CA GLN A 44 9.44 9.26 -8.97
C GLN A 44 8.56 8.09 -9.42
N THR A 45 9.12 6.87 -9.44
CA THR A 45 8.39 5.66 -9.80
C THR A 45 7.27 5.39 -8.80
N LYS A 46 7.57 5.47 -7.50
CA LYS A 46 6.58 5.36 -6.42
C LYS A 46 5.46 6.39 -6.57
N ALA A 47 5.80 7.66 -6.83
CA ALA A 47 4.81 8.73 -6.99
C ALA A 47 3.88 8.47 -8.18
N THR A 48 4.43 8.02 -9.31
CA THR A 48 3.65 7.68 -10.52
C THR A 48 2.70 6.51 -10.25
N LEU A 49 3.20 5.42 -9.64
CA LEU A 49 2.38 4.26 -9.29
C LEU A 49 1.28 4.62 -8.30
N LYS A 50 1.61 5.43 -7.29
CA LYS A 50 0.63 5.96 -6.35
C LYS A 50 -0.45 6.78 -7.05
N ALA A 51 -0.08 7.68 -7.96
CA ALA A 51 -1.04 8.53 -8.67
C ALA A 51 -2.00 7.69 -9.53
N HIS A 52 -1.49 6.64 -10.18
CA HIS A 52 -2.31 5.67 -10.91
C HIS A 52 -3.30 4.95 -9.98
N ALA A 53 -2.83 4.45 -8.83
CA ALA A 53 -3.70 3.81 -7.83
C ALA A 53 -4.75 4.78 -7.26
N ASP A 54 -4.37 6.03 -6.98
CA ASP A 54 -5.30 7.07 -6.53
C ASP A 54 -6.35 7.39 -7.61
N HIS A 55 -6.00 7.33 -8.90
CA HIS A 55 -6.95 7.51 -10.00
C HIS A 55 -7.98 6.38 -10.03
N LEU A 56 -7.54 5.12 -9.96
CA LEU A 56 -8.43 3.96 -9.86
C LEU A 56 -9.34 4.03 -8.62
N PHE A 57 -8.80 4.49 -7.49
CA PHE A 57 -9.58 4.72 -6.28
C PHE A 57 -10.71 5.73 -6.50
N ARG A 58 -10.44 6.85 -7.19
CA ARG A 58 -11.46 7.86 -7.52
C ARG A 58 -12.55 7.32 -8.46
N LEU A 59 -12.21 6.36 -9.31
CA LEU A 59 -13.17 5.63 -10.14
C LEU A 59 -13.98 4.58 -9.36
N LYS A 60 -13.74 4.45 -8.05
CA LYS A 60 -14.35 3.47 -7.15
C LYS A 60 -14.04 2.01 -7.49
N ASP A 61 -13.05 1.76 -8.34
CA ASP A 61 -12.53 0.41 -8.57
C ASP A 61 -11.54 0.05 -7.46
N TYR A 62 -12.08 -0.21 -6.26
CA TYR A 62 -11.26 -0.45 -5.07
C TYR A 62 -10.45 -1.73 -5.17
N LYS A 63 -10.93 -2.73 -5.94
CA LYS A 63 -10.22 -3.99 -6.14
C LYS A 63 -8.96 -3.78 -6.98
N VAL A 64 -9.07 -3.06 -8.09
CA VAL A 64 -7.91 -2.74 -8.94
C VAL A 64 -7.01 -1.71 -8.27
N ALA A 65 -7.57 -0.71 -7.58
CA ALA A 65 -6.78 0.25 -6.79
C ALA A 65 -5.95 -0.43 -5.70
N SER A 66 -6.52 -1.40 -4.96
CA SER A 66 -5.81 -2.16 -3.93
C SER A 66 -4.59 -2.90 -4.51
N LYS A 67 -4.75 -3.53 -5.68
CA LYS A 67 -3.64 -4.17 -6.40
C LYS A 67 -2.59 -3.17 -6.85
N ALA A 68 -3.00 -2.03 -7.42
CA ALA A 68 -2.09 -0.99 -7.87
C ALA A 68 -1.29 -0.37 -6.72
N TYR A 69 -1.90 -0.15 -5.55
CA TYR A 69 -1.16 0.22 -4.34
C TYR A 69 -0.19 -0.88 -3.90
N GLY A 70 -0.55 -2.16 -4.07
CA GLY A 70 0.37 -3.28 -3.85
C GLY A 70 1.64 -3.19 -4.69
N VAL A 71 1.50 -2.96 -5.99
CA VAL A 71 2.66 -2.75 -6.89
C VAL A 71 3.52 -1.57 -6.42
N ALA A 72 2.91 -0.46 -6.01
CA ALA A 72 3.65 0.68 -5.48
C ALA A 72 4.41 0.34 -4.18
N ILE A 73 3.82 -0.50 -3.32
CA ILE A 73 4.42 -0.95 -2.05
C ILE A 73 5.62 -1.86 -2.31
N ASP A 74 5.52 -2.76 -3.29
CA ASP A 74 6.60 -3.69 -3.66
C ASP A 74 7.83 -2.94 -4.19
N VAL A 75 7.62 -1.80 -4.87
CA VAL A 75 8.69 -0.93 -5.34
C VAL A 75 9.30 -0.13 -4.18
N ALA A 76 8.47 0.61 -3.44
CA ALA A 76 8.94 1.48 -2.37
C ALA A 76 7.87 1.64 -1.28
N PRO A 77 7.92 0.85 -0.19
CA PRO A 77 6.91 0.85 0.84
C PRO A 77 6.86 2.20 1.57
N SER A 78 5.65 2.69 1.83
CA SER A 78 5.45 3.90 2.64
C SER A 78 4.14 3.87 3.39
N ALA A 79 4.08 4.58 4.52
CA ALA A 79 2.88 4.62 5.36
C ALA A 79 1.63 5.07 4.59
N THR A 80 1.78 6.03 3.66
CA THR A 80 0.66 6.54 2.86
C THR A 80 0.09 5.50 1.92
N LEU A 81 0.94 4.66 1.31
CA LEU A 81 0.48 3.56 0.44
C LEU A 81 -0.27 2.51 1.24
N TYR A 82 0.26 2.09 2.40
CA TYR A 82 -0.43 1.15 3.29
C TYR A 82 -1.77 1.72 3.79
N ALA A 83 -1.82 3.00 4.19
CA ALA A 83 -3.07 3.63 4.63
C ALA A 83 -4.15 3.70 3.51
N ASN A 84 -3.72 3.89 2.27
CA ASN A 84 -4.64 3.93 1.12
C ASN A 84 -5.10 2.52 0.70
N ARG A 85 -4.20 1.52 0.70
CA ARG A 85 -4.57 0.12 0.44
C ARG A 85 -5.48 -0.44 1.55
N SER A 86 -5.22 -0.11 2.80
CA SER A 86 -6.09 -0.40 3.95
C SER A 86 -7.51 0.13 3.72
N LEU A 87 -7.64 1.39 3.25
CA LEU A 87 -8.95 1.95 2.91
C LEU A 87 -9.65 1.17 1.78
N CYS A 88 -8.92 0.79 0.73
CA CYS A 88 -9.51 -0.01 -0.35
C CYS A 88 -10.07 -1.34 0.19
N LYS A 89 -9.32 -2.01 1.07
CA LYS A 89 -9.73 -3.28 1.69
C LYS A 89 -10.93 -3.12 2.62
N LEU A 90 -11.01 -2.05 3.41
CA LEU A 90 -12.21 -1.71 4.19
C LEU A 90 -13.44 -1.56 3.29
N LEU A 91 -13.30 -0.89 2.15
CA LEU A 91 -14.39 -0.69 1.18
C LEU A 91 -14.76 -1.99 0.42
N LEU A 92 -13.93 -3.02 0.52
CA LEU A 92 -14.16 -4.36 -0.04
C LEU A 92 -14.56 -5.37 1.03
N ASP A 93 -14.87 -4.92 2.25
CA ASP A 93 -15.22 -5.78 3.40
C ASP A 93 -14.09 -6.73 3.87
N ASP A 94 -12.85 -6.48 3.45
CA ASP A 94 -11.65 -7.23 3.86
C ASP A 94 -11.04 -6.62 5.14
N GLY A 95 -11.65 -6.94 6.28
CA GLY A 95 -11.22 -6.42 7.59
C GLY A 95 -9.82 -6.85 8.00
N GLU A 96 -9.46 -8.12 7.82
CA GLU A 96 -8.15 -8.66 8.18
C GLU A 96 -7.03 -8.03 7.35
N GLY A 97 -7.23 -7.97 6.03
CA GLY A 97 -6.27 -7.34 5.13
C GLY A 97 -6.14 -5.84 5.40
N ALA A 98 -7.24 -5.16 5.76
CA ALA A 98 -7.22 -3.75 6.13
C ALA A 98 -6.45 -3.51 7.43
N LEU A 99 -6.62 -4.39 8.43
CA LEU A 99 -5.91 -4.33 9.70
C LEU A 99 -4.41 -4.53 9.52
N SER A 100 -4.01 -5.54 8.75
CA SER A 100 -2.60 -5.80 8.42
C SER A 100 -1.92 -4.56 7.82
N ASP A 101 -2.55 -3.91 6.85
CA ASP A 101 -2.02 -2.69 6.24
C ASP A 101 -2.02 -1.50 7.21
N ALA A 102 -3.04 -1.36 8.06
CA ALA A 102 -3.11 -0.30 9.05
C ALA A 102 -1.98 -0.42 10.10
N LEU A 103 -1.69 -1.64 10.56
CA LEU A 103 -0.58 -1.91 11.48
C LEU A 103 0.77 -1.58 10.83
N ARG A 104 0.96 -1.96 9.57
CA ARG A 104 2.18 -1.61 8.82
C ARG A 104 2.35 -0.10 8.65
N CYS A 105 1.26 0.60 8.39
CA CYS A 105 1.22 2.07 8.36
C CYS A 105 1.65 2.68 9.70
N ARG A 106 1.10 2.16 10.82
CA ARG A 106 1.40 2.64 12.18
C ARG A 106 2.86 2.36 12.58
N MET A 107 3.43 1.23 12.18
CA MET A 107 4.86 0.94 12.38
C MET A 107 5.75 1.95 11.66
N LEU A 108 5.40 2.33 10.43
CA LEU A 108 6.18 3.30 9.64
C LEU A 108 6.00 4.74 10.12
N ARG A 109 4.82 5.10 10.64
CA ARG A 109 4.51 6.43 11.18
C ARG A 109 3.66 6.32 12.45
N PRO A 110 4.28 6.12 13.63
CA PRO A 110 3.55 5.93 14.89
C PRO A 110 2.69 7.11 15.31
N ASN A 111 3.12 8.33 14.99
CA ASN A 111 2.45 9.58 15.39
C ASN A 111 1.50 10.10 14.30
N TRP A 112 0.92 9.22 13.48
CA TRP A 112 0.01 9.61 12.42
C TRP A 112 -1.42 9.18 12.72
N VAL A 113 -2.27 10.14 13.08
CA VAL A 113 -3.69 9.95 13.43
C VAL A 113 -4.44 9.08 12.41
N LYS A 114 -4.15 9.26 11.11
CA LYS A 114 -4.80 8.49 10.03
C LYS A 114 -4.47 6.99 10.11
N ALA A 115 -3.29 6.61 10.61
CA ALA A 115 -2.93 5.20 10.82
C ALA A 115 -3.79 4.58 11.93
N CYS A 116 -3.93 5.27 13.06
CA CYS A 116 -4.80 4.86 14.17
C CYS A 116 -6.27 4.74 13.73
N TYR A 117 -6.75 5.70 12.92
CA TYR A 117 -8.11 5.66 12.37
C TYR A 117 -8.33 4.44 11.46
N ARG A 118 -7.37 4.12 10.57
CA ARG A 118 -7.46 2.93 9.71
C ARG A 118 -7.48 1.64 10.53
N GLN A 119 -6.65 1.57 11.57
CA GLN A 119 -6.61 0.41 12.47
C GLN A 119 -7.96 0.25 13.21
N ALA A 120 -8.49 1.35 13.76
CA ALA A 120 -9.78 1.33 14.43
C ALA A 120 -10.92 0.92 13.49
N ALA A 121 -10.96 1.48 12.27
CA ALA A 121 -11.97 1.12 11.28
C ALA A 121 -11.91 -0.37 10.89
N ALA A 122 -10.71 -0.96 10.81
CA ALA A 122 -10.55 -2.38 10.56
C ALA A 122 -11.05 -3.24 11.73
N HIS A 123 -10.69 -2.90 12.97
CA HIS A 123 -11.23 -3.58 14.15
C HIS A 123 -12.76 -3.44 14.26
N MET A 124 -13.33 -2.28 13.92
CA MET A 124 -14.78 -2.08 13.87
C MET A 124 -15.46 -3.01 12.87
N LEU A 125 -14.84 -3.21 11.70
CA LEU A 125 -15.34 -4.11 10.68
C LEU A 125 -15.31 -5.59 11.14
N LEU A 126 -14.23 -5.96 11.83
CA LEU A 126 -14.05 -7.27 12.45
C LEU A 126 -14.88 -7.47 13.74
N LYS A 127 -15.64 -6.45 14.16
CA LYS A 127 -16.41 -6.42 15.42
C LYS A 127 -15.56 -6.55 16.69
N GLU A 128 -14.27 -6.24 16.59
CA GLU A 128 -13.31 -6.18 17.70
C GLU A 128 -13.39 -4.82 18.39
N TYR A 129 -14.54 -4.51 18.97
CA TYR A 129 -14.88 -3.14 19.41
C TYR A 129 -13.96 -2.59 20.50
N LYS A 130 -13.39 -3.46 21.35
CA LYS A 130 -12.43 -3.06 22.39
C LYS A 130 -11.13 -2.54 21.76
N GLN A 131 -10.56 -3.30 20.83
CA GLN A 131 -9.36 -2.91 20.10
C GLN A 131 -9.59 -1.67 19.23
N ALA A 132 -10.80 -1.51 18.67
CA ALA A 132 -11.20 -0.28 17.98
C ALA A 132 -11.19 0.93 18.91
N CYS A 133 -11.74 0.81 20.12
CA CYS A 133 -11.72 1.87 21.13
C CYS A 133 -10.27 2.24 21.50
N ASP A 134 -9.40 1.25 21.74
CA ASP A 134 -8.01 1.49 22.11
C ASP A 134 -7.26 2.26 21.01
N ALA A 135 -7.44 1.87 19.74
CA ALA A 135 -6.85 2.57 18.60
C ALA A 135 -7.38 4.02 18.45
N LEU A 136 -8.66 4.26 18.72
CA LEU A 136 -9.25 5.61 18.69
C LEU A 136 -8.82 6.47 19.88
N LEU A 137 -8.59 5.89 21.05
CA LEU A 137 -8.01 6.59 22.19
C LEU A 137 -6.58 7.03 21.89
N ASP A 138 -5.79 6.20 21.22
CA ASP A 138 -4.46 6.60 20.76
C ASP A 138 -4.54 7.71 19.70
N ALA A 139 -5.50 7.66 18.77
CA ALA A 139 -5.74 8.74 17.83
C ALA A 139 -6.10 10.07 18.56
N GLN A 140 -6.94 10.00 19.60
CA GLN A 140 -7.35 11.17 20.38
C GLN A 140 -6.19 11.79 21.17
N LYS A 141 -5.25 10.97 21.68
CA LYS A 141 -4.03 11.47 22.32
C LYS A 141 -3.14 12.24 21.34
N LEU A 142 -3.08 11.78 20.09
CA LEU A 142 -2.26 12.41 19.03
C LEU A 142 -2.89 13.70 18.49
N ASP A 143 -4.22 13.78 18.46
CA ASP A 143 -4.96 14.94 17.95
C ASP A 143 -6.20 15.24 18.82
N PRO A 144 -5.99 15.87 20.00
CA PRO A 144 -7.07 16.22 20.90
C PRO A 144 -8.04 17.22 20.26
N GLY A 145 -9.34 16.99 20.39
CA GLY A 145 -10.39 17.84 19.79
C GLY A 145 -10.76 17.47 18.36
N ASN A 146 -10.21 16.38 17.81
CA ASN A 146 -10.65 15.84 16.54
C ASN A 146 -12.06 15.24 16.65
N THR A 147 -13.04 15.96 16.13
CA THR A 147 -14.47 15.59 16.21
C THR A 147 -14.81 14.27 15.52
N GLU A 148 -14.06 13.90 14.48
CA GLU A 148 -14.19 12.63 13.78
C GLU A 148 -13.78 11.47 14.71
N VAL A 149 -12.63 11.59 15.37
CA VAL A 149 -12.14 10.58 16.32
C VAL A 149 -13.08 10.43 17.50
N GLU A 150 -13.59 11.53 18.05
CA GLU A 150 -14.55 11.51 19.17
C GLU A 150 -15.86 10.82 18.80
N ARG A 151 -16.36 11.08 17.58
CA ARG A 151 -17.59 10.47 17.08
C ARG A 151 -17.42 8.96 16.88
N GLU A 152 -16.34 8.53 16.22
CA GLU A 152 -16.08 7.11 16.02
C GLU A 152 -15.80 6.39 17.35
N LEU A 153 -15.14 7.03 18.32
CA LEU A 153 -14.89 6.45 19.65
C LEU A 153 -16.20 6.24 20.41
N ARG A 154 -17.14 7.20 20.34
CA ARG A 154 -18.47 7.06 20.94
C ARG A 154 -19.21 5.86 20.35
N LYS A 155 -19.23 5.78 19.01
CA LYS A 155 -19.85 4.66 18.28
C LYS A 155 -19.23 3.31 18.65
N ALA A 156 -17.91 3.21 18.71
CA ALA A 156 -17.21 1.99 19.11
C ALA A 156 -17.58 1.54 20.53
N ARG A 157 -17.70 2.48 21.48
CA ARG A 157 -18.11 2.19 22.87
C ARG A 157 -19.55 1.72 22.98
N GLU A 158 -20.46 2.28 22.19
CA GLU A 158 -21.86 1.86 22.15
C GLU A 158 -21.99 0.42 21.63
N LEU A 159 -21.30 0.11 20.53
CA LEU A 159 -21.26 -1.25 19.97
C LEU A 159 -20.61 -2.25 20.93
N MET A 160 -19.54 -1.87 21.62
CA MET A 160 -18.88 -2.71 22.62
C MET A 160 -19.84 -3.11 23.76
N LYS A 161 -20.66 -2.16 24.25
CA LYS A 161 -21.66 -2.43 25.29
C LYS A 161 -22.76 -3.36 24.79
N ALA A 162 -23.34 -3.04 23.63
CA ALA A 162 -24.41 -3.85 23.04
C ALA A 162 -23.95 -5.28 22.74
N HIS A 163 -22.71 -5.46 22.28
CA HIS A 163 -22.14 -6.79 22.01
C HIS A 163 -21.96 -7.61 23.29
N GLY A 164 -21.42 -7.00 24.36
CA GLY A 164 -21.25 -7.68 25.65
C GLY A 164 -22.56 -7.96 26.41
N GLU A 165 -23.68 -7.34 26.01
CA GLU A 165 -25.03 -7.66 26.50
C GLU A 165 -25.67 -8.80 25.70
N ALA A 166 -25.33 -8.97 24.42
CA ALA A 166 -25.83 -10.05 23.57
C ALA A 166 -25.20 -11.42 23.88
N ASP A 167 -24.00 -11.43 24.47
CA ASP A 167 -23.27 -12.63 24.87
C ASP A 167 -23.63 -13.12 26.29
N LYS A 168 -24.59 -12.46 26.97
CA LYS A 168 -25.09 -12.83 28.32
C LYS A 168 -26.44 -13.52 28.24
#